data_AF-A0A9K3KG57-F1
#
_entry.id   AF-A0A9K3KG57-F1
#
_cell.length_a   1.000
_cell.length_b   1.000
_cell.length_c   1.000
_cell.angle_alpha   90.00
_cell.angle_beta   90.00
_cell.angle_gamma   90.00
#
_symmetry.space_group_name_H-M   'P 1'
#
loop_
_entity.id
_entity.type
_entity.pdbx_description
1 polymer ?
#
loop_
_entity_poly.entity_id
_entity_poly.type
_entity_poly.pdbx_seq_one_letter_code
_entity_poly.pdbx_strand_id
1 'polypeptide(L)'
;MCERCHGTYPNCTRKWIFSATVGDETASSWVGIFDEQAQQMLGVTADEALAQFENQDVYDGYFARALIMEWVFKCCRVKNEIVNDGQRLKVQVVRMDPVDFVSECREMMPALESF
;
A
#
# COMPACT_ATOMS: atom_id res chain seq x y z
N MET A 1 -10.56 14.77 20.16
CA MET A 1 -9.56 15.80 20.53
C MET A 1 -8.28 15.46 19.80
N CYS A 2 -7.83 16.31 18.86
CA CYS A 2 -6.57 16.08 18.14
C CYS A 2 -5.39 16.55 19.01
N GLU A 3 -4.45 15.67 19.41
CA GLU A 3 -3.26 16.07 20.21
C GLU A 3 -2.36 17.08 19.48
N ARG A 4 -2.34 17.04 18.16
CA ARG A 4 -1.52 17.94 17.34
C ARG A 4 -2.13 19.34 17.18
N CYS A 5 -3.45 19.43 17.26
CA CYS A 5 -4.24 20.60 16.91
C CYS A 5 -4.95 21.22 18.13
N HIS A 6 -5.03 20.48 19.24
CA HIS A 6 -5.85 20.75 20.44
C HIS A 6 -7.32 21.09 20.16
N GLY A 7 -7.81 20.81 18.94
CA GLY A 7 -9.19 21.05 18.51
C GLY A 7 -10.08 19.81 18.67
N THR A 8 -11.34 20.05 19.03
CA THR A 8 -12.44 19.07 18.97
C THR A 8 -13.18 19.26 17.66
N TYR A 9 -12.93 18.37 16.70
CA TYR A 9 -13.67 18.33 15.44
C TYR A 9 -14.84 17.35 15.57
N PRO A 10 -16.05 17.72 15.13
CA PRO A 10 -17.22 16.83 15.16
C PRO A 10 -17.09 15.67 14.16
N ASN A 11 -16.37 15.88 13.06
CA ASN A 11 -16.08 14.85 12.06
C ASN A 11 -14.58 14.53 12.08
N CYS A 12 -14.25 13.28 12.40
CA CYS A 12 -12.88 12.76 12.32
C CYS A 12 -12.72 12.05 10.98
N THR A 13 -11.92 12.61 10.07
CA THR A 13 -11.58 11.93 8.82
C THR A 13 -10.67 10.75 9.12
N ARG A 14 -11.13 9.54 8.83
CA ARG A 14 -10.32 8.34 9.03
C ARG A 14 -9.33 8.20 7.88
N LYS A 15 -8.16 7.66 8.20
CA LYS A 15 -7.09 7.42 7.24
C LYS A 15 -6.71 5.96 7.26
N TRP A 16 -6.45 5.40 6.09
CA TRP A 16 -5.92 4.06 6.01
C TRP A 16 -4.45 4.03 6.43
N ILE A 17 -4.14 3.06 7.29
CA ILE A 17 -2.78 2.68 7.62
C ILE A 17 -2.77 1.17 7.56
N PHE A 18 -2.11 0.62 6.55
CA PHE A 18 -2.08 -0.81 6.32
C PHE A 18 -0.66 -1.27 6.06
N SER A 19 -0.43 -2.54 6.37
CA SER A 19 0.83 -3.20 6.10
C SER A 19 0.53 -4.44 5.28
N ALA A 20 1.18 -4.56 4.14
CA ALA A 20 1.01 -5.68 3.22
C ALA A 20 2.36 -6.34 2.95
N THR A 21 2.31 -7.61 2.56
CA THR A 21 3.49 -8.29 2.01
C THR A 21 3.44 -8.14 0.50
N VAL A 22 4.47 -7.53 -0.08
CA VAL A 22 4.65 -7.42 -1.53
C VAL A 22 5.78 -8.37 -1.91
N GLY A 23 5.53 -9.24 -2.88
CA GLY A 23 6.52 -10.16 -3.42
C GLY A 23 6.80 -9.88 -4.88
N ASP A 24 8.08 -9.87 -5.24
CA ASP A 24 8.54 -10.01 -6.61
C ASP A 24 9.20 -11.38 -6.80
N GLU A 25 9.69 -11.67 -8.01
CA GLU A 25 10.38 -12.93 -8.33
C GLU A 25 11.60 -13.20 -7.43
N THR A 26 12.19 -12.16 -6.84
CA THR A 26 13.41 -12.25 -6.04
C THR A 26 13.15 -12.38 -4.54
N ALA A 27 12.17 -11.65 -4.00
CA ALA A 27 11.93 -11.58 -2.58
C ALA A 27 10.52 -11.08 -2.22
N SER A 28 10.07 -11.47 -1.04
CA SER A 28 8.92 -10.87 -0.36
C SER A 28 9.37 -9.85 0.68
N SER A 29 8.84 -8.63 0.62
CA SER A 29 9.11 -7.55 1.56
C SER A 29 7.84 -7.06 2.25
N TRP A 30 7.96 -6.68 3.51
CA TRP A 30 6.86 -6.07 4.27
C TRP A 30 6.83 -4.57 4.01
N VAL A 31 5.74 -4.09 3.42
CA VAL A 31 5.55 -2.68 3.07
C VAL A 31 4.43 -2.05 3.89
N GLY A 32 4.67 -0.84 4.38
CA GLY A 32 3.65 0.03 4.94
C GLY A 32 3.07 0.92 3.85
N ILE A 33 1.75 1.02 3.80
CA ILE A 33 1.04 1.79 2.79
C ILE A 33 0.08 2.75 3.50
N PHE A 34 0.02 3.98 3.01
CA PHE A 34 -0.74 5.07 3.60
C PHE A 34 -2.03 5.35 2.83
N ASP A 35 -2.81 6.27 3.38
CA ASP A 35 -4.16 6.62 2.95
C ASP A 35 -4.38 6.75 1.44
N GLU A 36 -3.55 7.54 0.75
CA GLU A 36 -3.71 7.79 -0.70
C GLU A 36 -3.53 6.51 -1.53
N GLN A 37 -2.49 5.73 -1.24
CA GLN A 37 -2.22 4.48 -1.95
C GLN A 37 -3.23 3.39 -1.55
N ALA A 38 -3.76 3.41 -0.32
CA ALA A 38 -4.86 2.54 0.10
C ALA A 38 -6.12 2.78 -0.72
N GLN A 39 -6.51 4.05 -0.86
CA GLN A 39 -7.71 4.43 -1.57
C GLN A 39 -7.57 4.08 -3.05
N GLN A 40 -6.38 4.24 -3.62
CA GLN A 40 -6.10 3.84 -4.99
C GLN A 40 -6.16 2.31 -5.19
N MET A 41 -5.70 1.53 -4.21
CA MET A 41 -5.72 0.06 -4.27
C MET A 41 -7.12 -0.52 -4.02
N LEU A 42 -7.82 -0.05 -2.98
CA LEU A 42 -9.11 -0.59 -2.54
C LEU A 42 -10.30 0.07 -3.25
N GLY A 43 -10.11 1.25 -3.84
CA GLY A 43 -11.16 2.03 -4.50
C GLY A 43 -12.19 2.64 -3.55
N VAL A 44 -11.92 2.61 -2.24
CA VAL A 44 -12.84 3.08 -1.18
C VAL A 44 -12.12 3.88 -0.10
N THR A 45 -12.82 4.87 0.45
CA THR A 45 -12.33 5.65 1.59
C THR A 45 -12.44 4.87 2.90
N ALA A 46 -11.65 5.26 3.90
CA ALA A 46 -11.66 4.60 5.21
C ALA A 46 -13.02 4.73 5.93
N ASP A 47 -13.74 5.82 5.68
CA ASP A 47 -15.08 6.04 6.24
C ASP A 47 -16.14 5.14 5.57
N GLU A 48 -16.06 4.93 4.25
CA GLU A 48 -16.95 4.02 3.52
C GLU A 48 -16.74 2.56 3.92
N ALA A 49 -15.48 2.12 4.06
CA ALA A 49 -15.19 0.76 4.48
C ALA A 49 -15.67 0.47 5.91
N LEU A 50 -15.60 1.47 6.82
CA LEU A 50 -16.16 1.32 8.16
C LEU A 50 -17.69 1.24 8.13
N ALA A 51 -18.35 2.01 7.27
CA ALA A 51 -19.81 1.92 7.11
C ALA A 51 -20.26 0.52 6.65
N GLN A 52 -19.38 -0.20 5.94
CA GLN A 52 -19.59 -1.59 5.52
C GLN A 52 -19.00 -2.63 6.48
N PHE A 53 -18.47 -2.22 7.63
CA PHE A 53 -17.84 -3.14 8.58
C PHE A 53 -18.83 -4.18 9.15
N GLU A 54 -20.12 -3.82 9.27
CA GLU A 54 -21.17 -4.77 9.69
C GLU A 54 -21.47 -5.82 8.61
N ASN A 55 -21.17 -5.54 7.33
CA ASN A 55 -21.30 -6.47 6.21
C ASN A 55 -19.93 -7.07 5.86
N GLN A 56 -19.52 -8.08 6.63
CA GLN A 56 -18.21 -8.75 6.44
C GLN A 56 -17.96 -9.21 5.00
N ASP A 57 -18.96 -9.74 4.29
CA ASP A 57 -18.80 -10.18 2.89
C ASP A 57 -18.38 -9.06 1.94
N VAL A 58 -18.93 -7.85 2.15
CA VAL A 58 -18.63 -6.68 1.32
C VAL A 58 -17.28 -6.11 1.70
N TYR A 59 -16.98 -6.03 3.01
CA TYR A 59 -15.71 -5.59 3.53
C TYR A 59 -14.56 -6.46 3.01
N ASP A 60 -14.66 -7.79 3.18
CA ASP A 60 -13.68 -8.76 2.72
C ASP A 60 -13.57 -8.78 1.19
N GLY A 61 -14.67 -8.51 0.48
CA GLY A 61 -14.68 -8.37 -0.98
C GLY A 61 -13.83 -7.20 -1.52
N TYR A 62 -13.65 -6.12 -0.76
CA TYR A 62 -12.71 -5.05 -1.15
C TYR A 62 -11.26 -5.53 -1.08
N PHE A 63 -10.89 -6.23 0.00
CA PHE A 63 -9.54 -6.78 0.16
C PHE A 63 -9.27 -7.91 -0.83
N ALA A 64 -10.24 -8.81 -1.05
CA ALA A 64 -10.13 -9.92 -1.98
C ALA A 64 -9.86 -9.46 -3.42
N ARG A 65 -10.46 -8.34 -3.84
CA ARG A 65 -10.21 -7.75 -5.17
C ARG A 65 -8.84 -7.07 -5.28
N ALA A 66 -8.38 -6.46 -4.19
CA ALA A 66 -7.08 -5.81 -4.12
C ALA A 66 -5.91 -6.81 -3.97
N LEU A 67 -6.19 -8.03 -3.51
CA LEU A 67 -5.20 -9.09 -3.39
C LEU A 67 -4.73 -9.54 -4.79
N ILE A 68 -3.42 -9.74 -4.94
CA ILE A 68 -2.77 -10.28 -6.15
C ILE A 68 -2.85 -9.33 -7.37
N MET A 69 -3.19 -8.06 -7.17
CA MET A 69 -3.05 -7.07 -8.24
C MET A 69 -1.58 -6.68 -8.43
N GLU A 70 -1.14 -6.66 -9.69
CA GLU A 70 0.19 -6.18 -10.07
C GLU A 70 0.19 -4.65 -10.17
N TRP A 71 1.13 -4.02 -9.48
CA TRP A 71 1.32 -2.58 -9.47
C TRP A 71 2.80 -2.27 -9.52
N VAL A 72 3.15 -1.16 -10.18
CA VAL A 72 4.51 -0.61 -10.11
C VAL A 72 4.61 0.19 -8.82
N PHE A 73 5.18 -0.42 -7.79
CA PHE A 73 5.41 0.22 -6.50
C PHE A 73 6.71 1.04 -6.54
N LYS A 74 6.59 2.36 -6.37
CA LYS A 74 7.75 3.22 -6.10
C LYS A 74 7.96 3.30 -4.59
N CYS A 75 8.80 2.39 -4.11
CA CYS A 75 9.21 2.30 -2.71
C CYS A 75 10.39 3.25 -2.45
N CYS A 76 10.12 4.50 -2.04
CA CYS A 76 11.18 5.50 -1.83
C CYS A 76 11.62 5.68 -0.37
N ARG A 77 10.96 5.05 0.60
CA ARG A 77 11.29 5.21 2.02
C ARG A 77 11.57 3.86 2.66
N VAL A 78 12.80 3.39 2.45
CA VAL A 78 13.37 2.29 3.20
C VAL A 78 14.12 2.89 4.39
N LYS A 79 13.56 2.73 5.60
CA LYS A 79 14.21 3.16 6.83
C LYS A 79 14.60 1.94 7.64
N ASN A 80 15.87 1.87 8.02
CA ASN A 80 16.32 0.97 9.07
C ASN A 80 16.07 1.65 10.41
N GLU A 81 15.01 1.24 11.10
CA GLU A 81 14.76 1.67 12.47
C GLU A 81 15.27 0.59 13.42
N ILE A 82 16.06 1.01 14.43
CA ILE A 82 16.52 0.15 15.52
C ILE A 82 15.47 0.29 16.61
N VAL A 83 14.65 -0.75 16.79
CA VAL A 83 13.64 -0.79 17.86
C VAL A 83 14.06 -1.85 18.87
N ASN A 84 14.26 -1.44 20.11
CA ASN A 84 14.62 -2.23 21.30
C ASN A 84 15.93 -3.06 21.28
N ASP A 85 16.46 -3.45 20.12
CA ASP A 85 17.82 -4.01 19.85
C ASP A 85 17.87 -4.71 18.47
N GLY A 86 16.73 -4.85 17.78
CA GLY A 86 16.63 -5.44 16.45
C GLY A 86 16.59 -4.36 15.36
N GLN A 87 17.43 -4.51 14.33
CA GLN A 87 17.28 -3.74 13.10
C GLN A 87 16.03 -4.24 12.36
N ARG A 88 15.03 -3.38 12.19
CA ARG A 88 13.86 -3.67 11.37
C ARG A 88 13.81 -2.72 10.19
N LEU A 89 13.86 -3.28 8.99
CA LEU A 89 13.73 -2.55 7.75
C LEU A 89 12.25 -2.26 7.51
N LYS A 90 11.88 -0.98 7.55
CA LYS A 90 10.51 -0.52 7.29
C LYS A 90 10.48 0.11 5.90
N VAL A 91 9.85 -0.59 4.97
CA VAL A 91 9.59 -0.07 3.62
C VAL A 91 8.26 0.67 3.65
N GLN A 92 8.21 1.89 3.11
CA GLN A 92 6.98 2.63 2.89
C GLN A 92 6.81 2.92 1.40
N VAL A 93 5.62 2.63 0.89
CA VAL A 93 5.23 2.96 -0.49
C VAL A 93 4.91 4.45 -0.55
N VAL A 94 5.51 5.15 -1.51
CA VAL A 94 5.27 6.58 -1.73
C VAL A 94 4.38 6.81 -2.95
N ARG A 95 4.47 5.95 -3.96
CA ARG A 95 3.65 6.04 -5.17
C ARG A 95 3.35 4.65 -5.72
N MET A 96 2.15 4.49 -6.24
CA MET A 96 1.66 3.27 -6.87
C MET A 96 1.14 3.65 -8.26
N ASP A 97 1.78 3.12 -9.30
CA ASP A 97 1.37 3.34 -10.69
C ASP A 97 0.85 1.99 -11.25
N PRO A 98 -0.21 1.99 -12.09
CA PRO A 98 -0.66 0.76 -12.76
C PRO A 98 0.44 0.24 -13.70
N VAL A 99 0.53 -1.08 -13.85
CA VAL A 99 1.51 -1.71 -14.76
C VAL A 99 1.12 -1.44 -16.21
N ASP A 100 2.06 -0.88 -16.98
CA ASP A 100 1.96 -0.78 -18.44
C ASP A 100 2.78 -1.90 -19.09
N PHE A 101 2.09 -2.99 -19.43
CA PHE A 101 2.71 -4.16 -20.05
C PHE A 101 3.46 -3.84 -21.37
N VAL A 102 3.02 -2.82 -22.12
CA VAL A 102 3.67 -2.48 -23.39
C VAL A 102 5.03 -1.81 -23.15
N SER A 103 5.11 -0.95 -22.15
CA SER A 103 6.36 -0.32 -21.72
C SER A 103 7.31 -1.36 -21.13
N GLU A 104 6.82 -2.20 -20.22
CA GLU A 104 7.62 -3.25 -19.57
C GLU A 104 8.20 -4.24 -20.59
N CYS A 105 7.39 -4.71 -21.54
CA CYS A 105 7.90 -5.58 -22.61
C CYS A 105 9.01 -4.91 -23.44
N ARG A 106 8.90 -3.59 -23.68
CA ARG A 106 9.93 -2.84 -24.41
C ARG A 106 11.23 -2.73 -23.62
N GLU A 107 11.16 -2.60 -22.31
CA GLU A 107 12.34 -2.57 -21.43
C GLU A 107 12.96 -3.95 -21.24
N MET A 108 12.14 -5.02 -21.24
CA MET A 108 12.62 -6.38 -21.06
C MET A 108 13.28 -6.98 -22.32
N MET A 109 12.83 -6.60 -23.52
CA MET A 109 13.42 -7.05 -24.79
C MET A 109 14.96 -6.87 -24.87
N PRO A 110 15.55 -5.69 -24.61
CA PRO A 110 17.00 -5.52 -24.67
C PRO A 110 17.74 -6.28 -23.56
N ALA A 111 17.11 -6.49 -22.40
CA ALA A 111 17.70 -7.32 -21.34
C ALA A 111 17.84 -8.77 -21.81
N LEU A 112 16.83 -9.30 -22.54
CA LEU A 112 16.87 -10.64 -23.14
C LEU A 112 17.92 -10.78 -24.25
N GLU A 113 18.15 -9.74 -25.05
CA GLU A 113 19.20 -9.74 -26.10
C GLU A 113 20.63 -9.70 -25.53
N SER A 114 20.78 -9.30 -24.26
CA SER A 114 22.09 -9.19 -23.58
C SER A 114 22.54 -10.46 -22.84
N PHE A 115 21.69 -11.50 -22.83
CA PHE A 115 22.04 -12.85 -22.35
C PHE A 115 22.70 -13.67 -23.46
#